data_AF-A0A0F7S0S2-F1
#
_entry.id   AF-A0A0F7S0S2-F1
#
_cell.length_a   1.000
_cell.length_b   1.000
_cell.length_c   1.000
_cell.angle_alpha   90.00
_cell.angle_beta   90.00
_cell.angle_gamma   90.00
#
_symmetry.space_group_name_H-M   'P 1'
#
loop_
_entity.id
_entity.type
_entity.pdbx_description
1 polymer ?
#
loop_
_entity_poly.entity_id
_entity_poly.type
_entity_poly.pdbx_seq_one_letter_code
_entity_poly.pdbx_strand_id
1 'polypeptide(L)'
;VSDELTTFDSLIAITDGVAAQLSKIKPETFNANENGSVRCISYPSGYRATIPDNALFMSNLLRPLIFFHLTTTYNILRNQGAPLGKAVYMSPWWNSVLEDAWQNCDPPANTSDD
;
A
#
# COMPACT_ATOMS: atom_id res chain seq x y z
N VAL A 1 -6.40 5.15 17.06
CA VAL A 1 -7.37 5.23 15.95
C VAL A 1 -8.47 6.14 16.45
N SER A 2 -8.79 7.25 15.77
CA SER A 2 -9.82 8.17 16.28
C SER A 2 -11.18 7.49 16.27
N ASP A 3 -12.07 7.90 17.17
CA ASP A 3 -13.43 7.35 17.31
C ASP A 3 -14.33 7.65 16.09
N GLU A 4 -13.81 8.36 15.09
CA GLU A 4 -14.52 8.81 13.89
C GLU A 4 -14.41 7.80 12.71
N LEU A 5 -13.55 6.78 12.81
CA LEU A 5 -13.31 5.78 11.76
C LEU A 5 -14.13 4.52 11.97
N THR A 6 -15.45 4.69 12.04
CA THR A 6 -16.40 3.63 12.40
C THR A 6 -17.26 3.16 11.24
N THR A 7 -17.16 3.78 10.05
CA THR A 7 -17.92 3.41 8.85
C THR A 7 -16.99 3.18 7.65
N PHE A 8 -17.43 2.40 6.67
CA PHE A 8 -16.66 2.24 5.42
C PHE A 8 -16.52 3.56 4.66
N ASP A 9 -17.56 4.39 4.65
CA ASP A 9 -17.53 5.70 4.00
C ASP A 9 -16.48 6.62 4.62
N SER A 10 -16.31 6.61 5.96
CA SER A 10 -15.27 7.42 6.59
C SER A 10 -13.86 6.90 6.31
N LEU A 11 -13.68 5.58 6.22
CA LEU A 11 -12.41 4.96 5.80
C LEU A 11 -12.04 5.28 4.34
N ILE A 12 -13.03 5.24 3.43
CA ILE A 12 -12.86 5.60 2.03
C ILE A 12 -12.50 7.10 1.92
N ALA A 13 -13.27 7.97 2.59
CA ALA A 13 -13.04 9.41 2.57
C ALA A 13 -11.64 9.79 3.09
N ILE A 14 -11.12 9.10 4.12
CA ILE A 14 -9.74 9.31 4.57
C ILE A 14 -8.73 8.86 3.53
N THR A 15 -8.96 7.72 2.90
CA THR A 15 -8.05 7.20 1.86
C THR A 15 -7.98 8.19 0.69
N ASP A 16 -9.13 8.70 0.24
CA ASP A 16 -9.23 9.72 -0.81
C ASP A 16 -8.56 11.03 -0.40
N GLY A 17 -8.76 11.46 0.85
CA GLY A 17 -8.11 12.65 1.40
C GLY A 17 -6.59 12.55 1.40
N VAL A 18 -6.04 11.41 1.82
CA VAL A 18 -4.59 11.14 1.80
C VAL A 18 -4.08 11.09 0.36
N ALA A 19 -4.77 10.38 -0.54
CA ALA A 19 -4.39 10.33 -1.96
C ALA A 19 -4.37 11.72 -2.60
N ALA A 20 -5.36 12.57 -2.30
CA ALA A 20 -5.43 13.95 -2.77
C ALA A 20 -4.36 14.86 -2.17
N GLN A 21 -3.84 14.56 -0.98
CA GLN A 21 -2.69 15.27 -0.42
C GLN A 21 -1.39 14.83 -1.09
N LEU A 22 -1.20 13.52 -1.25
CA LEU A 22 0.01 12.96 -1.88
C LEU A 22 0.14 13.40 -3.34
N SER A 23 -0.97 13.51 -4.09
CA SER A 23 -0.96 13.95 -5.50
C SER A 23 -0.50 15.40 -5.70
N LYS A 24 -0.50 16.22 -4.64
CA LYS A 24 -0.01 17.61 -4.67
C LYS A 24 1.51 17.70 -4.45
N ILE A 25 2.15 16.62 -4.02
CA ILE A 25 3.59 16.60 -3.76
C ILE A 25 4.32 16.44 -5.09
N LYS A 26 5.16 17.42 -5.42
CA LYS A 26 5.98 17.39 -6.63
C LYS A 26 7.14 16.38 -6.47
N PRO A 27 7.44 15.55 -7.48
CA PRO A 27 8.55 14.61 -7.42
C PRO A 27 9.89 15.27 -7.06
N GLU A 28 10.14 16.48 -7.56
CA GLU A 28 11.39 17.21 -7.29
C GLU A 28 11.49 17.61 -5.81
N THR A 29 10.37 18.03 -5.20
CA THR A 29 10.32 18.36 -3.78
C THR A 29 10.52 17.12 -2.91
N PHE A 30 9.93 15.99 -3.30
CA PHE A 30 10.10 14.74 -2.58
C PHE A 30 11.54 14.25 -2.65
N ASN A 31 12.13 14.19 -3.86
CA ASN A 31 13.48 13.70 -4.09
C ASN A 31 14.55 14.61 -3.48
N ALA A 32 14.36 15.94 -3.47
CA ALA A 32 15.30 16.86 -2.82
C ALA A 32 15.45 16.61 -1.30
N ASN A 33 14.49 15.93 -0.68
CA ASN A 33 14.50 15.61 0.74
C ASN A 33 15.10 14.22 1.04
N GLU A 34 15.71 13.53 0.08
CA GLU A 34 16.27 12.17 0.25
C GLU A 34 17.25 12.11 1.43
N ASN A 35 18.21 13.04 1.50
CA ASN A 35 19.23 13.10 2.55
C ASN A 35 18.78 13.87 3.81
N GLY A 36 17.47 14.13 3.94
CA GLY A 36 16.89 14.72 5.14
C GLY A 36 16.81 13.72 6.29
N SER A 37 16.23 14.15 7.41
CA SER A 37 15.97 13.27 8.55
C SER A 37 14.51 13.30 8.97
N VAL A 38 13.99 12.14 9.39
CA VAL A 38 12.70 12.04 10.05
C VAL A 38 12.91 12.10 11.56
N ARG A 39 12.39 13.14 12.19
CA ARG A 39 12.41 13.28 13.65
C ARG A 39 11.29 12.46 14.28
N CYS A 40 11.66 11.66 15.28
CA CYS A 40 10.79 11.05 16.27
C CYS A 40 9.76 10.02 15.74
N ILE A 41 10.20 8.76 15.61
CA ILE A 41 9.29 7.63 15.76
C ILE A 41 9.11 7.38 17.25
N SER A 42 7.86 7.47 17.74
CA SER A 42 7.54 7.10 19.12
C SER A 42 7.35 5.60 19.18
N TYR A 43 8.25 4.90 19.87
CA TYR A 43 8.03 3.50 20.20
C TYR A 43 7.06 3.39 21.39
N PRO A 44 6.29 2.29 21.52
CA PRO A 44 5.39 2.07 22.66
C PRO A 44 6.06 2.17 24.03
N SER A 45 7.38 2.04 24.08
CA SER A 45 8.25 2.19 25.26
C SER A 45 8.61 3.64 25.61
N GLY A 46 8.14 4.63 24.83
CA GLY A 46 8.48 6.05 25.02
C GLY A 46 9.84 6.48 24.44
N TYR A 47 10.62 5.54 23.89
CA TYR A 47 11.84 5.87 23.16
C TYR A 47 11.53 6.62 21.87
N ARG A 48 12.37 7.61 21.57
CA ARG A 48 12.35 8.37 20.32
C ARG A 48 13.65 8.13 19.57
N ALA A 49 13.52 7.75 18.30
CA ALA A 49 14.65 7.69 17.38
C ALA A 49 14.50 8.78 16.31
N THR A 50 15.61 9.37 15.93
CA THR A 50 15.75 10.16 14.70
C THR A 50 16.43 9.27 13.69
N ILE A 51 15.84 9.12 12.51
CA ILE A 51 16.47 8.42 11.40
C ILE A 51 17.14 9.50 10.53
N PRO A 52 18.48 9.48 10.39
CA PRO A 52 19.22 10.57 9.75
C PRO A 52 19.16 10.55 8.21
N ASP A 53 18.37 9.65 7.62
CA ASP A 53 18.26 9.44 6.18
C ASP A 53 16.81 9.06 5.82
N ASN A 54 16.17 9.87 4.97
CA ASN A 54 14.79 9.63 4.56
C ASN A 54 14.67 8.48 3.55
N ALA A 55 15.71 8.22 2.74
CA ALA A 55 15.73 7.05 1.85
C ALA A 55 15.66 5.77 2.68
N LEU A 56 16.52 5.66 3.70
CA LEU A 56 16.54 4.54 4.64
C LEU A 56 15.20 4.39 5.38
N PHE A 57 14.64 5.49 5.88
CA PHE A 57 13.31 5.47 6.51
C PHE A 57 12.24 4.92 5.56
N MET A 58 12.22 5.41 4.31
CA MET A 58 11.23 5.02 3.31
C MET A 58 11.36 3.54 2.92
N SER A 59 12.58 3.07 2.62
CA SER A 59 12.80 1.71 2.13
C SER A 59 12.73 0.65 3.22
N ASN A 60 13.25 0.94 4.42
CA ASN A 60 13.48 -0.08 5.44
C ASN A 60 12.45 -0.07 6.58
N LEU A 61 11.69 1.03 6.73
CA LEU A 61 10.63 1.10 7.74
C LEU A 61 9.26 1.33 7.12
N LEU A 62 9.08 2.43 6.39
CA LEU A 62 7.73 2.83 5.94
C LEU A 62 7.16 1.86 4.91
N ARG A 63 7.95 1.49 3.88
CA ARG A 63 7.49 0.57 2.83
C ARG A 63 7.08 -0.81 3.39
N PRO A 64 7.88 -1.50 4.23
CA PRO A 64 7.44 -2.75 4.86
C PRO A 64 6.17 -2.59 5.70
N LEU A 65 6.04 -1.51 6.47
CA LEU A 65 4.86 -1.25 7.29
C LEU A 65 3.59 -1.07 6.46
N ILE A 66 3.67 -0.34 5.34
CA ILE A 66 2.53 -0.16 4.43
C ILE A 66 2.07 -1.51 3.89
N PHE A 67 2.99 -2.33 3.37
CA PHE A 67 2.65 -3.65 2.83
C PHE A 67 2.10 -4.61 3.89
N PHE A 68 2.62 -4.55 5.12
CA PHE A 68 2.09 -5.31 6.24
C PHE A 68 0.62 -4.97 6.48
N HIS A 69 0.29 -3.68 6.66
CA HIS A 69 -1.09 -3.26 6.94
C HIS A 69 -2.03 -3.49 5.76
N LEU A 70 -1.61 -3.28 4.52
CA LEU A 70 -2.43 -3.59 3.34
C LEU A 70 -2.76 -5.08 3.25
N THR A 71 -1.75 -5.94 3.44
CA THR A 71 -1.95 -7.41 3.41
C THR A 71 -2.83 -7.87 4.56
N THR A 72 -2.64 -7.32 5.77
CA THR A 72 -3.48 -7.64 6.93
C THR A 72 -4.94 -7.24 6.70
N THR A 73 -5.20 -6.06 6.16
CA THR A 73 -6.57 -5.62 5.82
C THR A 73 -7.20 -6.54 4.77
N TYR A 74 -6.47 -6.88 3.70
CA TYR A 74 -6.93 -7.86 2.71
C TYR A 74 -7.30 -9.21 3.36
N ASN A 75 -6.45 -9.71 4.25
CA ASN A 75 -6.68 -10.98 4.95
C ASN A 75 -7.89 -10.93 5.89
N ILE A 76 -8.07 -9.85 6.64
CA ILE A 76 -9.23 -9.67 7.53
C ILE A 76 -10.51 -9.69 6.70
N LEU A 77 -10.59 -8.89 5.63
CA LEU A 77 -11.77 -8.82 4.77
C LEU A 77 -12.07 -10.17 4.12
N ARG A 78 -11.05 -10.84 3.57
CA ARG A 78 -11.19 -12.19 2.98
C ARG A 78 -11.66 -13.21 4.02
N ASN A 79 -11.14 -13.16 5.25
CA ASN A 79 -11.56 -14.04 6.34
C ASN A 79 -13.02 -13.80 6.77
N GLN A 80 -13.51 -12.58 6.63
CA GLN A 80 -14.92 -12.23 6.88
C GLN A 80 -15.85 -12.50 5.68
N GLY A 81 -15.36 -13.19 4.64
CA GLY A 81 -16.18 -13.60 3.50
C GLY A 81 -16.30 -12.57 2.38
N ALA A 82 -15.52 -11.47 2.41
CA ALA A 82 -15.46 -10.56 1.26
C ALA A 82 -14.92 -11.31 0.03
N PRO A 83 -15.53 -11.13 -1.17
CA PRO A 83 -15.17 -11.86 -2.39
C PRO A 83 -13.87 -11.33 -3.02
N LEU A 84 -12.80 -11.24 -2.23
CA LEU A 84 -11.50 -10.76 -2.68
C LEU A 84 -10.70 -11.91 -3.27
N GLY A 85 -9.98 -11.66 -4.36
CA GLY A 85 -9.03 -12.58 -4.97
C GLY A 85 -7.61 -12.01 -4.94
N LYS A 86 -6.60 -12.84 -5.21
CA LYS A 86 -5.20 -12.38 -5.34
C LYS A 86 -5.07 -11.22 -6.33
N ALA A 87 -5.82 -11.25 -7.43
CA ALA A 87 -5.84 -10.20 -8.44
C ALA A 87 -6.23 -8.82 -7.88
N VAL A 88 -7.16 -8.75 -6.91
CA VAL A 88 -7.57 -7.47 -6.28
C VAL A 88 -6.40 -6.80 -5.57
N TYR A 89 -5.52 -7.58 -4.95
CA TYR A 89 -4.30 -7.05 -4.31
C TYR A 89 -3.18 -6.79 -5.33
N MET A 90 -3.06 -7.64 -6.36
CA MET A 90 -1.90 -7.62 -7.26
C MET A 90 -2.02 -6.65 -8.44
N SER A 91 -3.22 -6.45 -8.99
CA SER A 91 -3.40 -5.67 -10.22
C SER A 91 -2.96 -4.20 -10.11
N PRO A 92 -3.08 -3.50 -8.96
CA PRO A 92 -2.57 -2.14 -8.85
C PRO A 92 -1.04 -2.03 -8.95
N TRP A 93 -0.30 -3.14 -8.84
CA TRP A 93 1.16 -3.18 -8.97
C TRP A 93 1.63 -3.61 -10.36
N TRP A 94 0.71 -3.98 -11.25
CA TRP A 94 1.08 -4.38 -12.61
C TRP A 94 1.51 -3.16 -13.41
N ASN A 95 2.57 -3.34 -14.20
CA ASN A 95 2.88 -2.42 -15.27
C ASN A 95 2.03 -2.78 -16.51
N SER A 96 2.06 -1.94 -17.53
CA SER A 96 1.29 -2.15 -18.77
C SER A 96 1.59 -3.49 -19.44
N VAL A 97 2.80 -4.03 -19.28
CA VAL A 97 3.21 -5.32 -19.85
C VAL A 97 2.49 -6.48 -19.16
N LEU A 98 2.47 -6.47 -17.82
CA LEU A 98 1.79 -7.50 -17.03
C LEU A 98 0.27 -7.40 -17.16
N GLU A 99 -0.26 -6.18 -17.26
CA GLU A 99 -1.68 -5.95 -17.50
C GLU A 99 -2.10 -6.51 -18.87
N ASP A 100 -1.37 -6.17 -19.93
CA ASP A 100 -1.62 -6.70 -21.28
C ASP A 100 -1.53 -8.24 -21.32
N ALA A 101 -0.47 -8.81 -20.75
CA ALA A 101 -0.30 -10.26 -20.69
C ALA A 101 -1.41 -10.97 -19.91
N TRP A 102 -1.98 -10.32 -18.89
CA TRP A 102 -3.09 -10.87 -18.11
C TRP A 102 -4.42 -10.82 -18.87
N GLN A 103 -4.70 -9.72 -19.58
CA GLN A 103 -5.94 -9.56 -20.34
C GLN A 103 -5.95 -10.39 -21.63
N ASN A 104 -4.78 -10.61 -22.22
CA ASN A 104 -4.60 -11.30 -23.50
C ASN A 104 -3.94 -12.68 -23.32
N CYS A 105 -4.06 -13.30 -22.15
CA CYS A 105 -3.56 -14.65 -21.94
C CYS A 105 -4.33 -15.65 -22.82
N ASP A 106 -3.60 -16.60 -23.41
CA ASP A 106 -4.25 -17.70 -24.13
C ASP A 106 -5.18 -18.45 -23.17
N PRO A 107 -6.37 -18.87 -23.64
CA PRO A 107 -7.22 -19.74 -22.82
C PRO A 107 -6.43 -20.99 -22.43
N PRO A 108 -6.68 -21.59 -21.26
CA PRO A 108 -6.06 -22.84 -20.89
C PRO A 108 -6.24 -23.84 -22.04
N ALA A 109 -5.17 -24.55 -22.40
CA ALA A 109 -5.23 -25.59 -23.42
C ALA A 109 -6.44 -26.48 -23.11
N ASN A 110 -7.28 -26.72 -24.11
CA ASN A 110 -8.46 -27.55 -23.97
C ASN A 110 -8.01 -28.92 -23.42
N THR A 111 -8.24 -29.19 -22.14
CA THR A 111 -8.05 -30.52 -21.56
C THR A 111 -9.26 -31.35 -21.97
N SER A 112 -9.38 -31.59 -23.28
CA SER A 112 -10.23 -32.63 -23.84
C SER A 112 -9.29 -33.72 -24.35
N ASP A 113 -8.64 -34.40 -23.41
CA ASP A 113 -8.11 -35.74 -23.59
C ASP A 113 -8.33 -36.47 -22.24
N ASP A 114 -9.20 -37.49 -22.32
CA ASP A 114 -9.63 -38.52 -21.34
C ASP A 114 -10.74 -38.19 -20.32
#